data_AF-A0A4V2YUN9-F1
#
_entry.id   AF-A0A4V2YUN9-F1
#
_cell.length_a   1.000
_cell.length_b   1.000
_cell.length_c   1.000
_cell.angle_alpha   90.00
_cell.angle_beta   90.00
_cell.angle_gamma   90.00
#
_symmetry.space_group_name_H-M   'P 1'
#
loop_
_entity.id
_entity.type
_entity.pdbx_description
1 polymer ?
#
loop_
_entity_poly.entity_id
_entity_poly.type
_entity_poly.pdbx_seq_one_letter_code
_entity_poly.pdbx_strand_id
1 'polypeptide(L)'
;MVVYFPNVSKYAYFKINLFIEFYLVDNQDKKSILISFGGNLRQLRLAKGFTQEQLANELGIEISQISRIERGVINTSVTTLYAIANTLKIDVSQLFIFEKIS
;
A
#
# COMPACT_ATOMS: atom_id res chain seq x y z
N MET A 1 20.38 -16.04 -19.95
CA MET A 1 21.86 -16.02 -19.90
C MET A 1 22.27 -16.61 -18.57
N VAL A 2 22.69 -17.88 -18.54
CA VAL A 2 23.09 -18.58 -17.31
C VAL A 2 24.60 -18.42 -17.18
N VAL A 3 25.06 -17.65 -16.19
CA VAL A 3 26.49 -17.50 -15.93
C VAL A 3 26.88 -18.51 -14.85
N TYR A 4 27.58 -19.57 -15.26
CA TYR A 4 28.05 -20.62 -14.36
C TYR A 4 29.47 -20.30 -13.87
N PHE A 5 29.67 -20.24 -12.55
CA PHE A 5 30.98 -20.07 -11.94
C PHE A 5 31.30 -21.29 -11.05
N PRO A 6 32.28 -22.14 -11.42
CA PRO A 6 32.66 -23.27 -10.60
C PRO A 6 33.53 -22.77 -9.42
N ASN A 7 33.25 -23.26 -8.20
CA ASN A 7 34.02 -23.03 -6.96
C ASN A 7 33.81 -21.72 -6.17
N VAL A 8 32.59 -21.16 -6.13
CA VAL A 8 32.19 -20.32 -4.98
C VAL A 8 31.66 -21.23 -3.87
N SER A 9 32.33 -21.19 -2.70
CA SER A 9 31.89 -21.86 -1.46
C SER A 9 30.38 -21.75 -1.29
N LYS A 10 29.71 -22.85 -0.90
CA LYS A 10 28.24 -22.90 -0.69
C LYS A 10 27.73 -21.72 0.15
N TYR A 11 28.55 -21.22 1.08
CA TYR A 11 28.28 -20.03 1.88
C TYR A 11 28.34 -18.72 1.09
N ALA A 12 29.26 -18.56 0.15
CA ALA A 12 29.32 -17.40 -0.73
C ALA A 12 28.15 -17.40 -1.72
N TYR A 13 27.78 -18.55 -2.29
CA TYR A 13 26.59 -18.67 -3.14
C TYR A 13 25.30 -18.44 -2.36
N PHE A 14 25.16 -19.02 -1.16
CA PHE A 14 24.03 -18.75 -0.27
C PHE A 14 23.98 -17.30 0.19
N LYS A 15 25.13 -16.69 0.52
CA LYS A 15 25.24 -15.27 0.88
C LYS A 15 24.88 -14.39 -0.30
N ILE A 16 25.36 -14.69 -1.52
CA ILE A 16 25.01 -13.98 -2.76
C ILE A 16 23.51 -14.13 -3.05
N ASN A 17 22.94 -15.33 -2.98
CA ASN A 17 21.50 -15.54 -3.16
C ASN A 17 20.69 -14.82 -2.09
N LEU A 18 21.09 -14.87 -0.82
CA LEU A 18 20.42 -14.18 0.28
C LEU A 18 20.51 -12.65 0.12
N PHE A 19 21.67 -12.12 -0.31
CA PHE A 19 21.81 -10.72 -0.64
C PHE A 19 20.94 -10.36 -1.86
N ILE A 20 20.95 -11.15 -2.93
CA ILE A 20 20.11 -10.95 -4.11
C ILE A 20 18.64 -11.00 -3.74
N GLU A 21 18.16 -11.98 -2.97
CA GLU A 21 16.79 -12.05 -2.42
C GLU A 21 16.43 -10.79 -1.63
N PHE A 22 17.36 -10.26 -0.84
CA PHE A 22 17.17 -9.01 -0.10
C PHE A 22 17.12 -7.78 -1.01
N TYR A 23 17.94 -7.74 -2.07
CA TYR A 23 17.96 -6.67 -3.08
C TYR A 23 16.81 -6.75 -4.08
N LEU A 24 16.14 -7.90 -4.19
CA LEU A 24 14.94 -8.13 -5.01
C LEU A 24 13.64 -7.81 -4.27
N VAL A 25 13.69 -7.22 -3.07
CA VAL A 25 12.50 -6.62 -2.44
C VAL A 25 12.10 -5.38 -3.26
N ASP A 26 11.19 -5.63 -4.19
CA ASP A 26 10.86 -4.74 -5.29
C ASP A 26 10.14 -3.46 -4.81
N ASN A 27 10.65 -2.29 -5.22
CA ASN A 27 9.96 -1.04 -4.97
C ASN A 27 8.65 -0.92 -5.78
N GLN A 28 8.45 -1.71 -6.84
CA GLN A 28 7.17 -1.76 -7.57
C GLN A 28 6.05 -2.35 -6.73
N ASP A 29 6.36 -3.27 -5.80
CA ASP A 29 5.38 -3.84 -4.87
C ASP A 29 4.75 -2.79 -3.95
N LYS A 30 5.55 -1.80 -3.53
CA LYS A 30 5.08 -0.73 -2.66
C LYS A 30 4.12 0.21 -3.37
N LYS A 31 4.31 0.46 -4.67
CA LYS A 31 3.40 1.34 -5.41
C LYS A 31 2.08 0.64 -5.72
N SER A 32 2.12 -0.62 -6.15
CA SER A 32 0.93 -1.41 -6.45
C SER A 32 0.05 -1.60 -5.22
N ILE A 33 0.63 -1.89 -4.05
CA ILE A 33 -0.16 -2.01 -2.80
C ILE A 33 -0.86 -0.70 -2.44
N LEU A 34 -0.21 0.46 -2.61
CA LEU A 34 -0.81 1.76 -2.31
C LEU A 34 -1.95 2.09 -3.29
N ILE A 35 -1.82 1.70 -4.56
CA ILE A 35 -2.88 1.88 -5.57
C ILE A 35 -4.08 0.99 -5.23
N SER A 36 -3.87 -0.30 -4.94
CA SER A 36 -4.94 -1.22 -4.55
C SER A 36 -5.65 -0.75 -3.28
N PHE A 37 -4.88 -0.35 -2.26
CA PHE A 37 -5.41 0.23 -1.03
C PHE A 37 -6.27 1.48 -1.31
N GLY A 38 -5.73 2.42 -2.09
CA GLY A 38 -6.41 3.66 -2.44
C GLY A 38 -7.71 3.42 -3.22
N GLY A 39 -7.70 2.43 -4.12
CA GLY A 39 -8.88 1.98 -4.84
C GLY A 39 -9.96 1.43 -3.91
N ASN A 40 -9.59 0.56 -2.97
CA ASN A 40 -10.52 0.02 -1.97
C ASN A 40 -11.11 1.12 -1.08
N LEU A 41 -10.27 2.04 -0.58
CA LEU A 41 -10.74 3.18 0.20
C LEU A 41 -11.77 4.01 -0.57
N ARG A 42 -11.50 4.28 -1.86
CA ARG A 42 -12.45 5.00 -2.72
C ARG A 42 -13.78 4.28 -2.84
N GLN A 43 -13.79 2.96 -3.02
CA GLN A 43 -15.02 2.17 -3.09
C GLN A 43 -15.81 2.25 -1.78
N LEU A 44 -15.15 2.04 -0.64
CA LEU A 44 -15.77 2.13 0.68
C LEU A 44 -16.33 3.54 0.94
N ARG A 45 -15.58 4.59 0.60
CA ARG A 45 -16.04 5.98 0.76
C ARG A 45 -17.30 6.24 -0.06
N LEU A 46 -17.31 5.84 -1.33
CA LEU A 46 -18.47 6.03 -2.21
C LEU A 46 -19.67 5.20 -1.74
N ALA A 47 -19.46 3.97 -1.28
CA ALA A 47 -20.52 3.12 -0.72
C ALA A 47 -21.17 3.73 0.54
N LYS A 48 -20.42 4.54 1.29
CA LYS A 48 -20.93 5.31 2.45
C LYS A 48 -21.51 6.68 2.08
N GLY A 49 -21.51 7.05 0.79
CA GLY A 49 -22.11 8.28 0.30
C GLY A 49 -21.27 9.55 0.51
N PHE A 50 -19.98 9.41 0.80
CA PHE A 50 -19.09 10.56 1.03
C PHE A 50 -18.41 11.03 -0.26
N THR A 51 -18.36 12.34 -0.49
CA THR A 51 -17.38 12.96 -1.41
C THR A 51 -15.99 12.99 -0.76
N GLN A 52 -14.94 13.23 -1.55
CA GLN A 52 -13.59 13.41 -0.98
C GLN A 52 -13.56 14.62 -0.03
N GLU A 53 -14.24 15.70 -0.40
CA GLU A 53 -14.36 16.91 0.40
C GLU A 53 -15.05 16.66 1.74
N GLN A 54 -16.20 15.97 1.73
CA GLN A 54 -16.92 15.62 2.95
C GLN A 54 -16.05 14.76 3.88
N LEU A 55 -15.38 13.74 3.35
CA LEU A 55 -14.49 12.91 4.17
C LEU A 55 -13.33 13.72 4.76
N ALA A 56 -12.72 14.60 3.95
CA ALA A 56 -11.62 15.45 4.44
C ALA A 56 -12.09 16.40 5.55
N ASN A 57 -13.27 17.01 5.38
CA ASN A 57 -13.87 17.93 6.34
C ASN A 57 -14.15 17.22 7.68
N GLU A 58 -14.74 16.02 7.66
CA GLU A 58 -14.99 15.22 8.88
C GLU A 58 -13.68 14.81 9.59
N LEU A 59 -12.60 14.63 8.84
CA LEU A 59 -11.29 14.26 9.37
C LEU A 59 -10.43 15.48 9.77
N GLY A 60 -10.86 16.70 9.44
CA GLY A 60 -10.07 17.92 9.67
C GLY A 60 -8.76 17.95 8.87
N ILE A 61 -8.75 17.41 7.65
CA ILE A 61 -7.57 17.37 6.78
C ILE A 61 -7.84 17.95 5.40
N GLU A 62 -6.77 18.27 4.68
CA GLU A 62 -6.84 18.74 3.30
C GLU A 62 -7.48 17.70 2.36
N ILE A 63 -8.40 18.14 1.49
CA ILE A 63 -9.03 17.30 0.46
C ILE A 63 -7.96 16.63 -0.43
N SER A 64 -6.87 17.36 -0.70
CA SER A 64 -5.74 16.87 -1.47
C SER A 64 -5.07 15.64 -0.82
N GLN A 65 -5.11 15.52 0.50
CA GLN A 65 -4.60 14.36 1.22
C GLN A 65 -5.45 13.12 0.91
N ILE A 66 -6.79 13.22 1.00
CA ILE A 66 -7.69 12.13 0.59
C ILE A 66 -7.44 11.71 -0.86
N SER A 67 -7.36 12.70 -1.77
CA SER A 67 -7.07 12.44 -3.19
C SER A 67 -5.72 11.72 -3.40
N ARG A 68 -4.69 12.07 -2.64
CA ARG A 68 -3.37 11.42 -2.74
C ARG A 68 -3.38 10.01 -2.17
N ILE A 69 -4.15 9.76 -1.11
CA ILE A 69 -4.33 8.40 -0.55
C ILE A 69 -5.06 7.51 -1.56
N GLU A 70 -6.19 7.97 -2.11
CA GLU A 70 -6.99 7.16 -3.03
C GLU A 70 -6.29 6.85 -4.35
N ARG A 71 -5.34 7.69 -4.76
CA ARG A 71 -4.48 7.43 -5.94
C ARG A 71 -3.19 6.67 -5.60
N GLY A 72 -3.01 6.26 -4.34
CA GLY A 72 -1.81 5.58 -3.87
C GLY A 72 -0.53 6.42 -4.02
N VAL A 73 -0.62 7.75 -4.01
CA VAL A 73 0.51 8.68 -4.16
C VAL A 73 1.29 8.81 -2.86
N ILE A 74 0.61 8.67 -1.71
CA ILE A 74 1.23 8.74 -0.38
C ILE A 74 0.87 7.49 0.42
N ASN A 75 1.79 7.11 1.31
CA ASN A 75 1.47 6.23 2.43
C ASN A 75 0.87 7.09 3.56
N THR A 76 -0.19 6.60 4.20
CA THR A 76 -0.88 7.33 5.27
C THR A 76 -0.60 6.69 6.63
N SER A 77 -0.70 7.48 7.70
CA SER A 77 -0.44 6.98 9.05
C SER A 77 -1.56 6.04 9.52
N VAL A 78 -1.22 5.11 10.41
CA VAL A 78 -2.19 4.23 11.08
C VAL A 78 -3.28 5.04 11.80
N THR A 79 -2.93 6.18 12.39
CA THR A 79 -3.91 7.08 13.04
C THR A 79 -4.94 7.63 12.06
N THR A 80 -4.50 7.98 10.84
CA THR A 80 -5.38 8.46 9.77
C THR A 80 -6.28 7.33 9.27
N LEU A 81 -5.74 6.12 9.12
CA LEU A 81 -6.54 4.93 8.74
C LEU A 81 -7.65 4.65 9.74
N TYR A 82 -7.34 4.70 11.04
CA TYR A 82 -8.32 4.48 12.09
C TYR A 82 -9.40 5.57 12.09
N ALA A 83 -9.00 6.84 11.92
CA ALA A 83 -9.95 7.95 11.81
C ALA A 83 -10.88 7.78 10.60
N ILE A 84 -10.34 7.44 9.42
CA ILE A 84 -11.12 7.13 8.21
C ILE A 84 -12.15 6.03 8.49
N ALA A 85 -11.73 4.90 9.09
CA ALA A 85 -12.62 3.77 9.37
C ALA A 85 -13.77 4.18 10.30
N ASN A 86 -13.47 4.96 11.35
CA ASN A 86 -14.49 5.48 12.27
C ASN A 86 -15.47 6.42 11.58
N THR A 87 -14.97 7.38 10.78
CA THR A 87 -15.82 8.32 10.03
C THR A 87 -16.73 7.60 9.04
N LEU A 88 -16.21 6.58 8.34
CA LEU A 88 -16.99 5.76 7.41
C LEU A 88 -17.88 4.71 8.12
N LYS A 89 -17.77 4.57 9.44
CA LYS A 89 -18.48 3.58 10.26
C LYS A 89 -18.29 2.16 9.70
N ILE A 90 -17.03 1.76 9.59
CA ILE A 90 -16.59 0.42 9.16
C ILE A 90 -15.56 -0.12 10.14
N ASP A 91 -15.37 -1.44 10.11
CA ASP A 91 -14.20 -2.04 10.76
C ASP A 91 -12.93 -1.70 9.98
N VAL A 92 -11.84 -1.38 10.69
CA VAL A 92 -10.57 -0.95 10.08
C VAL A 92 -9.96 -2.03 9.16
N SER A 93 -10.22 -3.31 9.42
CA SER A 93 -9.77 -4.42 8.57
C SER A 93 -10.34 -4.33 7.16
N GLN A 94 -11.52 -3.75 6.97
CA GLN A 94 -12.15 -3.58 5.66
C GLN A 94 -11.30 -2.71 4.72
N LEU A 95 -10.48 -1.81 5.25
CA LEU A 95 -9.53 -1.03 4.46
C LEU A 95 -8.48 -1.89 3.75
N PHE A 96 -8.26 -3.12 4.21
CA PHE A 96 -7.24 -4.06 3.72
C PHE A 96 -7.80 -5.26 2.95
N ILE A 97 -9.11 -5.30 2.69
CA ILE A 97 -9.74 -6.37 1.89
C ILE A 97 -9.73 -5.95 0.42
N PHE A 98 -8.64 -6.25 -0.28
CA PHE A 98 -8.50 -5.98 -1.72
C PHE A 98 -7.49 -6.91 -2.38
N GLU A 99 -7.60 -7.05 -3.70
CA GLU A 99 -6.59 -7.74 -4.51
C GLU A 99 -5.47 -6.78 -4.92
N LYS A 100 -4.22 -7.26 -4.81
CA LYS A 100 -3.06 -6.52 -5.29
C LYS A 100 -3.09 -6.54 -6.83
N ILE A 101 -3.04 -5.36 -7.43
CA ILE A 101 -2.85 -5.24 -8.89
C ILE A 101 -1.40 -5.67 -9.19
N SER A 102 -1.25 -6.60 -10.13
CA SER A 102 0.04 -7.14 -10.57
C SER A 102 0.94 -6.09 -11.21
#